data_AF-A0A7W4H036-F1
#
_entry.id   AF-A0A7W4H036-F1
#
_cell.length_a   1.000
_cell.length_b   1.000
_cell.length_c   1.000
_cell.angle_alpha   90.00
_cell.angle_beta   90.00
_cell.angle_gamma   90.00
#
_symmetry.space_group_name_H-M   'P 1'
#
loop_
_entity.id
_entity.type
_entity.pdbx_description
1 polymer ?
#
loop_
_entity_poly.entity_id
_entity_poly.type
_entity_poly.pdbx_seq_one_letter_code
_entity_poly.pdbx_strand_id
1 'polypeptide(L)'
;MASEREELQSSGDIARRRAASRDLVPGLVVLIVSQASLIAASPDTSTSGWHLAWALSPLVGIGLLVWAQFRMLRRSDERERTVVLSAMAIGFGVVITALAVVGVLQAAEIGDARQQLQIATGLGIAAWVVASLVLERRAS
;
A
#
# COMPACT_ATOMS: atom_id res chain seq x y z
N MET A 1 -19.07 35.54 6.71
CA MET A 1 -19.83 34.35 6.24
C MET A 1 -19.06 33.51 5.22
N ALA A 2 -18.37 34.06 4.22
CA ALA A 2 -17.51 33.27 3.32
C ALA A 2 -16.26 32.70 4.03
N SER A 3 -15.57 33.51 4.85
CA SER A 3 -14.37 33.09 5.58
C SER A 3 -14.61 31.98 6.61
N GLU A 4 -15.73 32.02 7.34
CA GLU A 4 -16.10 30.96 8.30
C GLU A 4 -16.37 29.62 7.60
N ARG A 5 -16.96 29.63 6.39
CA ARG A 5 -17.17 28.39 5.63
C ARG A 5 -15.85 27.81 5.12
N GLU A 6 -14.92 28.66 4.68
CA GLU A 6 -13.58 28.25 4.26
C GLU A 6 -12.75 27.68 5.43
N GLU A 7 -12.83 28.28 6.62
CA GLU A 7 -12.15 27.77 7.83
C GLU A 7 -12.74 26.43 8.31
N LEU A 8 -14.06 26.27 8.26
CA LEU A 8 -14.72 25.02 8.62
C LEU A 8 -14.43 23.90 7.61
N GLN A 9 -14.39 24.23 6.31
CA GLN A 9 -14.06 23.28 5.24
C GLN A 9 -12.60 22.82 5.33
N SER A 10 -11.66 23.75 5.58
CA SER A 10 -10.25 23.47 5.83
C SER A 10 -10.03 22.58 7.07
N SER A 11 -10.72 22.86 8.17
CA SER A 11 -10.63 22.07 9.41
C SER A 11 -11.17 20.64 9.23
N GLY A 12 -12.25 20.48 8.48
CA GLY A 12 -12.82 19.18 8.13
C GLY A 12 -11.87 18.34 7.26
N ASP A 13 -11.22 18.95 6.28
CA ASP A 13 -10.25 18.27 5.40
C ASP A 13 -8.99 17.83 6.14
N ILE A 14 -8.47 18.66 7.06
CA ILE A 14 -7.32 18.30 7.89
C ILE A 14 -7.65 17.13 8.83
N ALA A 15 -8.84 17.13 9.43
CA ALA A 15 -9.28 16.06 10.31
C ALA A 15 -9.45 14.72 9.55
N ARG A 16 -10.05 14.76 8.36
CA ARG A 16 -10.21 13.60 7.47
C ARG A 16 -8.87 13.02 7.02
N ARG A 17 -7.95 13.88 6.56
CA ARG A 17 -6.60 13.47 6.13
C ARG A 17 -5.81 12.85 7.28
N ARG A 18 -5.95 13.38 8.50
CA ARG A 18 -5.33 12.82 9.70
C ARG A 18 -5.90 11.44 10.04
N ALA A 19 -7.22 11.25 9.92
CA ALA A 19 -7.84 9.94 10.13
C ALA A 19 -7.35 8.90 9.11
N ALA A 20 -7.30 9.27 7.82
CA ALA A 20 -6.78 8.39 6.76
C ALA A 20 -5.32 8.00 7.00
N SER A 21 -4.47 8.96 7.35
CA SER A 21 -3.07 8.68 7.68
C SER A 21 -2.92 7.78 8.92
N ARG A 22 -3.78 7.96 9.94
CA ARG A 22 -3.75 7.15 11.16
C ARG A 22 -4.12 5.69 10.92
N ASP A 23 -4.97 5.42 9.93
CA ASP A 23 -5.37 4.06 9.59
C ASP A 23 -4.35 3.38 8.65
N LEU A 24 -3.74 4.11 7.70
CA LEU A 24 -2.81 3.55 6.70
C LEU A 24 -1.35 3.43 7.17
N VAL A 25 -0.85 4.40 7.94
CA VAL A 25 0.57 4.45 8.35
C VAL A 25 1.01 3.21 9.14
N PRO A 26 0.24 2.69 10.11
CA PRO A 26 0.65 1.49 10.84
C PRO A 26 0.86 0.28 9.92
N GLY A 27 -0.04 0.06 8.96
CA GLY A 27 0.08 -1.03 8.00
C GLY A 27 1.30 -0.88 7.09
N LEU A 28 1.57 0.33 6.60
CA LEU A 28 2.76 0.63 5.80
C LEU A 28 4.05 0.41 6.59
N VAL A 29 4.11 0.88 7.84
CA VAL A 29 5.29 0.71 8.70
C VAL A 29 5.56 -0.77 8.95
N VAL A 30 4.54 -1.54 9.35
CA VAL A 30 4.69 -2.99 9.58
C VAL A 30 5.18 -3.69 8.31
N LEU A 31 4.62 -3.33 7.15
CA LEU A 31 5.01 -3.92 5.88
C LEU A 31 6.44 -3.59 5.48
N ILE A 32 6.86 -2.32 5.60
CA ILE A 32 8.23 -1.89 5.29
C ILE A 32 9.23 -2.57 6.22
N VAL A 33 8.96 -2.59 7.53
CA VAL A 33 9.84 -3.21 8.53
C VAL A 33 9.95 -4.71 8.28
N SER A 34 8.84 -5.38 8.01
CA SER A 34 8.81 -6.81 7.69
C SER A 34 9.62 -7.12 6.42
N GLN A 35 9.43 -6.36 5.35
CA GLN A 35 10.18 -6.57 4.10
C GLN A 35 11.68 -6.29 4.28
N ALA A 36 12.04 -5.19 4.95
CA ALA A 36 13.43 -4.88 5.25
C ALA A 36 14.09 -5.97 6.09
N SER A 37 13.35 -6.52 7.07
CA SER A 37 13.81 -7.64 7.90
C SER A 37 14.05 -8.89 7.08
N LEU A 38 13.17 -9.24 6.13
CA LEU A 38 13.33 -10.42 5.27
C LEU A 38 14.49 -10.29 4.29
N ILE A 39 14.75 -9.08 3.78
CA ILE A 39 15.89 -8.79 2.90
C ILE A 39 17.20 -8.89 3.69
N ALA A 40 17.25 -8.33 4.90
CA ALA A 40 18.47 -8.32 5.71
C ALA A 40 18.83 -9.71 6.28
N ALA A 41 17.82 -10.46 6.74
CA ALA A 41 18.06 -11.69 7.48
C ALA A 41 17.99 -12.98 6.65
N SER A 42 17.41 -12.94 5.44
CA SER A 42 17.33 -14.09 4.52
C SER A 42 16.95 -15.43 5.19
N PRO A 43 15.85 -15.51 5.96
CA PRO A 43 15.55 -16.71 6.77
C PRO A 43 15.30 -17.95 5.90
N ASP A 44 15.99 -19.05 6.21
CA ASP A 44 15.78 -20.35 5.59
C ASP A 44 14.49 -21.01 6.11
N THR A 45 13.47 -21.02 5.26
CA THR A 45 12.13 -21.52 5.60
C THR A 45 12.04 -23.04 5.67
N SER A 46 13.05 -23.77 5.18
CA SER A 46 13.10 -25.24 5.17
C SER A 46 13.42 -25.86 6.54
N THR A 47 13.90 -25.07 7.50
CA THR A 47 14.58 -25.59 8.70
C THR A 47 13.72 -25.48 9.96
N SER A 48 12.74 -24.57 10.03
CA SER A 48 11.88 -24.40 11.20
C SER A 48 10.57 -23.67 10.87
N GLY A 49 9.46 -24.10 11.49
CA GLY A 49 8.16 -23.41 11.41
C GLY A 49 8.19 -21.96 11.89
N TRP A 50 9.18 -21.58 12.70
CA TRP A 50 9.41 -20.19 13.09
C TRP A 50 9.87 -19.31 11.91
N HIS A 51 10.76 -19.83 11.05
CA HIS A 51 11.19 -19.11 9.85
C HIS A 51 10.04 -18.95 8.86
N LEU A 52 9.15 -19.93 8.78
CA LEU A 52 7.92 -19.82 7.99
C LEU A 52 6.99 -18.72 8.54
N ALA A 53 6.74 -18.71 9.85
CA ALA A 53 5.93 -17.66 10.48
C ALA A 53 6.53 -16.26 10.26
N TRP A 54 7.86 -16.14 10.33
CA TRP A 54 8.56 -14.89 10.06
C TRP A 54 8.49 -14.48 8.59
N ALA A 55 8.63 -15.43 7.65
CA ALA A 55 8.45 -15.19 6.22
C ALA A 55 7.03 -14.72 5.86
N LEU A 56 6.03 -15.09 6.65
CA LEU A 56 4.64 -14.65 6.50
C LEU A 56 4.34 -13.29 7.16
N SER A 57 5.29 -12.70 7.88
CA SER A 57 5.10 -11.38 8.53
C SER A 57 4.61 -10.25 7.61
N PRO A 58 4.95 -10.18 6.29
CA PRO A 58 4.42 -9.14 5.41
C PRO A 58 2.90 -9.21 5.28
N LEU A 59 2.30 -10.39 5.44
CA LEU A 59 0.85 -10.57 5.37
C LEU A 59 0.12 -9.83 6.48
N VAL A 60 0.74 -9.64 7.64
CA VAL A 60 0.16 -8.84 8.73
C VAL A 60 0.06 -7.38 8.31
N GLY A 61 1.13 -6.84 7.71
CA GLY A 61 1.14 -5.47 7.17
C GLY A 61 0.09 -5.28 6.06
N ILE A 62 0.01 -6.25 5.14
CA ILE A 62 -1.02 -6.27 4.09
C ILE A 62 -2.42 -6.32 4.69
N GLY A 63 -2.67 -7.19 5.69
CA GLY A 63 -3.95 -7.31 6.36
C GLY A 63 -4.39 -6.00 7.03
N LEU A 64 -3.46 -5.30 7.69
CA LEU A 64 -3.71 -3.98 8.27
C LEU A 64 -4.06 -2.94 7.19
N LEU A 65 -3.36 -2.95 6.06
CA LEU A 65 -3.65 -2.04 4.93
C LEU A 65 -5.02 -2.32 4.31
N VAL A 66 -5.37 -3.59 4.10
CA VAL A 66 -6.69 -3.99 3.60
C VAL A 66 -7.78 -3.55 4.56
N TRP A 67 -7.59 -3.78 5.87
CA TRP A 67 -8.56 -3.37 6.87
C TRP A 67 -8.72 -1.85 6.96
N ALA A 68 -7.62 -1.10 6.89
CA ALA A 68 -7.64 0.35 6.86
C ALA A 68 -8.38 0.87 5.61
N GLN A 69 -8.11 0.29 4.45
CA GLN A 69 -8.80 0.62 3.20
C GLN A 69 -10.30 0.33 3.25
N PHE A 70 -10.68 -0.82 3.80
CA PHE A 70 -12.08 -1.16 4.03
C PHE A 70 -12.76 -0.13 4.95
N ARG A 71 -12.06 0.32 5.99
CA ARG A 71 -12.58 1.33 6.92
C ARG A 71 -12.74 2.70 6.27
N MET A 72 -11.80 3.09 5.41
CA MET A 72 -11.86 4.31 4.61
C MET A 72 -13.04 4.26 3.65
N LEU A 73 -13.15 3.21 2.83
CA LEU A 73 -14.25 3.00 1.89
C LEU A 73 -15.63 3.04 2.57
N ARG A 74 -15.74 2.49 3.78
CA ARG A 74 -17.00 2.49 4.55
C ARG A 74 -17.38 3.86 5.12
N ARG A 75 -16.41 4.77 5.30
CA ARG A 75 -16.61 6.12 5.85
C ARG A 75 -16.66 7.22 4.78
N SER A 76 -16.25 6.90 3.56
CA SER A 76 -16.11 7.87 2.47
C SER A 76 -17.40 8.11 1.69
N ASP A 77 -17.60 9.37 1.30
CA ASP A 77 -18.64 9.79 0.36
C ASP A 77 -18.31 9.33 -1.08
N GLU A 78 -19.27 9.42 -2.00
CA GLU A 78 -19.14 8.94 -3.40
C GLU A 78 -17.89 9.48 -4.12
N ARG A 79 -17.58 10.77 -3.90
CA ARG A 79 -16.44 11.45 -4.52
C ARG A 79 -15.11 10.92 -3.97
N GLU A 80 -15.00 10.78 -2.65
CA GLU A 80 -13.82 10.23 -1.99
C GLU A 80 -13.61 8.75 -2.36
N ARG A 81 -14.71 7.99 -2.41
CA ARG A 81 -14.69 6.58 -2.81
C ARG A 81 -14.12 6.42 -4.22
N THR A 82 -14.48 7.31 -5.14
CA THR A 82 -13.94 7.31 -6.51
C THR A 82 -12.44 7.56 -6.52
N VAL A 83 -11.95 8.50 -5.70
CA VAL A 83 -10.51 8.80 -5.55
C VAL A 83 -9.75 7.58 -5.01
N VAL A 84 -10.25 6.97 -3.92
CA VAL A 84 -9.63 5.80 -3.30
C VAL A 84 -9.58 4.61 -4.27
N LEU A 85 -10.70 4.30 -4.93
CA LEU A 85 -10.77 3.20 -5.90
C LEU A 85 -9.87 3.45 -7.12
N SER A 86 -9.81 4.68 -7.62
CA SER A 86 -8.93 5.04 -8.73
C SER A 86 -7.46 4.86 -8.35
N ALA A 87 -7.06 5.27 -7.14
CA ALA A 87 -5.70 5.06 -6.66
C ALA A 87 -5.38 3.56 -6.52
N MET A 88 -6.31 2.75 -5.99
CA MET A 88 -6.12 1.30 -5.90
C MET A 88 -5.99 0.65 -7.28
N ALA A 89 -6.81 1.08 -8.26
CA ALA A 89 -6.73 0.58 -9.63
C ALA A 89 -5.37 0.89 -10.27
N ILE A 90 -4.82 2.09 -10.06
CA ILE A 90 -3.48 2.46 -10.53
C ILE A 90 -2.41 1.56 -9.90
N GLY A 91 -2.43 1.41 -8.58
CA GLY A 91 -1.49 0.52 -7.87
C GLY A 91 -1.56 -0.92 -8.37
N PHE A 92 -2.78 -1.44 -8.54
CA PHE A 92 -3.03 -2.78 -9.07
C PHE A 92 -2.50 -2.96 -10.50
N GLY A 93 -2.75 -1.98 -11.38
CA GLY A 93 -2.22 -2.00 -12.75
C GLY A 93 -0.69 -2.05 -12.78
N VAL A 94 -0.03 -1.31 -11.88
CA VAL A 94 1.44 -1.36 -11.74
C VAL A 94 1.91 -2.73 -11.24
N VAL A 95 1.23 -3.35 -10.26
CA VAL A 95 1.57 -4.70 -9.79
C VAL A 95 1.44 -5.72 -10.91
N ILE A 96 0.32 -5.75 -11.64
CA ILE A 96 0.14 -6.69 -12.76
C ILE A 96 1.25 -6.53 -13.79
N THR A 97 1.55 -5.28 -14.16
CA THR A 97 2.60 -4.99 -15.15
C THR A 97 3.95 -5.47 -14.67
N ALA A 98 4.30 -5.19 -13.41
CA ALA A 98 5.55 -5.64 -12.81
C ALA A 98 5.61 -7.18 -12.74
N LEU A 99 4.53 -7.86 -12.35
CA LEU A 99 4.47 -9.32 -12.32
C LEU A 99 4.59 -9.95 -13.71
N ALA A 100 4.03 -9.33 -14.74
CA ALA A 100 4.22 -9.76 -16.12
C ALA A 100 5.70 -9.67 -16.53
N VAL A 101 6.38 -8.58 -16.16
CA VAL A 101 7.83 -8.43 -16.38
C VAL A 101 8.62 -9.50 -15.61
N VAL A 102 8.28 -9.75 -14.34
CA VAL A 102 8.89 -10.82 -13.53
C VAL A 102 8.71 -12.18 -14.20
N GLY A 103 7.52 -12.50 -14.72
CA GLY A 103 7.27 -13.75 -15.44
C GLY A 103 8.18 -13.92 -16.66
N VAL A 104 8.39 -12.84 -17.44
CA VAL A 104 9.30 -12.85 -18.58
C VAL A 104 10.76 -13.04 -18.15
N LEU A 105 11.20 -12.34 -17.10
CA LEU A 105 12.56 -12.47 -16.57
C LEU A 105 12.84 -13.88 -16.05
N GLN A 106 11.90 -14.46 -15.31
CA GLN A 106 12.02 -15.83 -14.80
C GLN A 106 12.01 -16.87 -15.93
N ALA A 107 11.21 -16.68 -16.98
CA ALA A 107 11.25 -17.55 -18.15
C ALA A 107 12.59 -17.48 -18.90
N ALA A 108 13.33 -16.38 -18.76
CA ALA A 108 14.68 -16.21 -19.30
C ALA A 108 15.80 -16.60 -18.30
N GLU A 109 15.44 -17.16 -17.14
CA GLU A 109 16.37 -17.49 -16.04
C GLU A 109 17.17 -16.29 -15.52
N ILE A 110 16.61 -15.08 -15.63
CA ILE A 110 17.24 -13.83 -15.20
C ILE A 110 16.76 -13.46 -13.79
N GLY A 111 17.70 -13.46 -12.85
CA GLY A 111 17.53 -12.92 -11.49
C GLY A 111 16.73 -13.81 -10.55
N ASP A 112 16.69 -13.41 -9.28
CA ASP A 112 16.02 -14.18 -8.22
C ASP A 112 14.52 -13.85 -8.13
N ALA A 113 13.68 -14.89 -8.14
CA ALA A 113 12.22 -14.75 -8.12
C ALA A 113 11.72 -14.06 -6.86
N ARG A 114 12.33 -14.33 -5.70
CA ARG A 114 11.92 -13.75 -4.42
C ARG A 114 12.19 -12.26 -4.40
N GLN A 115 13.39 -11.84 -4.81
CA GLN A 115 13.74 -10.43 -4.90
C GLN A 115 12.85 -9.68 -5.90
N GLN A 116 12.56 -10.29 -7.05
CA GLN A 116 11.69 -9.73 -8.07
C GLN A 116 10.25 -9.54 -7.58
N LEU A 117 9.69 -10.50 -6.85
CA LEU A 117 8.37 -10.38 -6.23
C LEU A 117 8.33 -9.26 -5.18
N GLN A 118 9.38 -9.09 -4.39
CA GLN A 118 9.49 -7.99 -3.43
C GLN A 118 9.52 -6.63 -4.14
N ILE A 119 10.28 -6.51 -5.23
CA ILE A 119 10.36 -5.28 -6.05
C ILE A 119 8.99 -4.96 -6.67
N ALA A 120 8.34 -5.95 -7.30
CA ALA A 120 7.02 -5.78 -7.92
C ALA A 120 5.97 -5.31 -6.89
N THR A 121 5.98 -5.94 -5.71
CA THR A 121 5.09 -5.55 -4.61
C THR A 121 5.37 -4.13 -4.13
N GLY A 122 6.65 -3.77 -3.93
CA GLY A 122 7.07 -2.43 -3.53
C GLY A 122 6.67 -1.35 -4.53
N LEU A 123 6.85 -1.61 -5.82
CA LEU A 123 6.41 -0.74 -6.92
C LEU A 123 4.91 -0.49 -6.89
N GLY A 124 4.12 -1.54 -6.70
CA GLY A 124 2.67 -1.43 -6.57
C GLY A 124 2.20 -0.53 -5.43
N ILE A 125 2.79 -0.74 -4.25
CA ILE A 125 2.49 0.06 -3.07
C ILE A 125 2.91 1.52 -3.28
N ALA A 126 4.12 1.74 -3.81
CA ALA A 126 4.60 3.09 -4.10
C ALA A 126 3.69 3.82 -5.10
N ALA A 127 3.31 3.15 -6.19
CA ALA A 127 2.39 3.69 -7.18
C ALA A 127 1.02 4.01 -6.57
N TRP A 128 0.48 3.12 -5.73
CA TRP A 128 -0.77 3.35 -5.02
C TRP A 128 -0.70 4.58 -4.08
N VAL A 129 0.37 4.71 -3.29
CA VAL A 129 0.56 5.84 -2.38
C VAL A 129 0.69 7.15 -3.17
N VAL A 130 1.51 7.17 -4.22
CA VAL A 130 1.67 8.35 -5.09
C VAL A 130 0.36 8.72 -5.76
N ALA A 131 -0.37 7.74 -6.32
CA ALA A 131 -1.67 7.97 -6.92
C ALA A 131 -2.68 8.56 -5.93
N SER A 132 -2.73 8.02 -4.71
CA SER A 132 -3.59 8.54 -3.64
C SER A 132 -3.30 10.01 -3.36
N LEU A 133 -2.02 10.36 -3.16
CA LEU A 133 -1.59 11.74 -2.91
C LEU A 133 -1.89 12.69 -4.08
N VAL A 134 -1.70 12.24 -5.32
CA VAL A 134 -1.94 13.06 -6.52
C VAL A 134 -3.43 13.28 -6.74
N LEU A 135 -4.25 12.24 -6.57
CA LEU A 135 -5.70 12.34 -6.78
C LEU A 135 -6.39 13.13 -5.66
N GLU A 136 -5.96 12.98 -4.41
CA GLU A 136 -6.44 13.83 -3.30
C GLU A 136 -6.19 15.31 -3.59
N ARG A 137 -4.96 15.67 -4.03
CA ARG A 137 -4.61 17.07 -4.36
C ARG A 137 -5.43 17.66 -5.51
N ARG A 138 -5.95 16.84 -6.42
CA ARG A 138 -6.80 17.28 -7.54
C ARG A 138 -8.27 17.38 -7.17
N ALA A 139 -8.68 16.72 -6.09
CA ALA A 139 -10.06 16.71 -5.61
C ALA A 139 -10.36 17.84 -4.62
N SER A 140 -9.33 18.34 -3.91
CA SER A 140 -9.32 19.59 -3.13
C SER A 140 -9.38 20.82 -4.03
#